data_AF-A0A653CPS9-F1
#
_entry.id   AF-A0A653CPS9-F1
#
_cell.length_a   1.000
_cell.length_b   1.000
_cell.length_c   1.000
_cell.angle_alpha   90.00
_cell.angle_beta   90.00
_cell.angle_gamma   90.00
#
_symmetry.space_group_name_H-M   'P 1'
#
loop_
_entity.id
_entity.type
_entity.pdbx_description
1 polymer ?
#
loop_
_entity_poly.entity_id
_entity_poly.type
_entity_poly.pdbx_seq_one_letter_code
_entity_poly.pdbx_strand_id
1 'polypeptide(L)'
;MDLLSKHLGDIKIPTANSKVYKDECVFSFDNPELETGLYVSLSTFLGLGRDHVERYFRKTKHAVYLHIKRLKTEVSSPPQGDGPDKKITRLAIGVEGGFDPDVGKKKYEYEDIYNIVLLPDFVTLPWPNEELPDIV
;
A
#
# COMPACT_ATOMS: atom_id res chain seq x y z
N MET A 1 -24.37 1.29 -3.18
CA MET A 1 -24.24 0.66 -4.52
C MET A 1 -24.59 1.60 -5.67
N ASP A 2 -25.69 2.35 -5.62
CA ASP A 2 -26.11 3.30 -6.68
C ASP A 2 -25.15 4.46 -6.99
N LEU A 3 -24.20 4.75 -6.09
CA LEU A 3 -23.23 5.81 -6.30
C LEU A 3 -22.06 5.35 -7.19
N LEU A 4 -21.63 4.10 -7.03
CA LEU A 4 -20.55 3.51 -7.82
C LEU A 4 -21.00 3.21 -9.25
N SER A 5 -22.25 2.72 -9.41
CA SER A 5 -22.82 2.37 -10.72
C SER A 5 -22.76 3.51 -11.74
N LYS A 6 -22.91 4.77 -11.29
CA LYS A 6 -22.84 5.97 -12.13
C LYS A 6 -21.46 6.24 -12.73
N HIS A 7 -20.41 5.68 -12.13
CA HIS A 7 -19.02 5.93 -12.51
C HIS A 7 -18.33 4.71 -13.14
N LEU A 8 -19.02 3.58 -13.27
CA LEU A 8 -18.44 2.35 -13.84
C LEU A 8 -17.91 2.55 -15.27
N GLY A 9 -18.57 3.39 -16.07
CA GLY A 9 -18.13 3.69 -17.44
C GLY A 9 -16.79 4.42 -17.54
N ASP A 10 -16.35 5.09 -16.47
CA ASP A 10 -15.08 5.81 -16.43
C ASP A 10 -13.91 4.94 -15.91
N ILE A 11 -14.23 3.77 -15.36
CA ILE A 11 -13.24 2.83 -14.82
C ILE A 11 -12.57 2.09 -15.98
N LYS A 12 -11.24 2.02 -15.95
CA LYS A 12 -10.45 1.33 -16.96
C LYS A 12 -9.72 0.15 -16.34
N ILE A 13 -9.59 -0.91 -17.13
CA ILE A 13 -8.80 -2.08 -16.79
C ILE A 13 -7.35 -1.82 -17.23
N PRO A 14 -6.35 -1.89 -16.34
CA PRO A 14 -4.94 -1.77 -16.71
C PRO A 14 -4.53 -2.87 -17.69
N THR A 15 -3.74 -2.51 -18.69
CA THR A 15 -3.12 -3.45 -19.65
C THR A 15 -1.63 -3.60 -19.36
N ALA A 16 -0.94 -4.52 -20.04
CA ALA A 16 0.50 -4.69 -19.91
C ALA A 16 1.32 -3.42 -20.21
N ASN A 17 0.77 -2.50 -21.02
CA ASN A 17 1.42 -1.22 -21.37
C ASN A 17 0.98 -0.05 -20.47
N SER A 18 0.03 -0.28 -19.56
CA SER A 18 -0.49 0.76 -18.68
C SER A 18 0.51 1.04 -17.55
N LYS A 19 0.87 2.31 -17.38
CA LYS A 19 1.67 2.75 -16.23
C LYS A 19 0.74 2.98 -15.04
N VAL A 20 0.92 2.18 -13.98
CA VAL A 20 0.17 2.29 -12.73
C VAL A 20 1.09 2.84 -11.65
N TYR A 21 0.83 4.08 -11.21
CA TYR A 21 1.64 4.78 -10.22
C TYR A 21 1.13 4.46 -8.81
N LYS A 22 1.40 3.24 -8.34
CA LYS A 22 0.89 2.73 -7.05
C LYS A 22 1.88 2.85 -5.88
N ASP A 23 3.10 3.28 -6.14
CA ASP A 23 4.18 3.28 -5.14
C ASP A 23 4.31 4.63 -4.42
N GLU A 24 4.01 5.74 -5.11
CA GLU A 24 4.13 7.10 -4.57
C GLU A 24 3.14 8.07 -5.25
N CYS A 25 2.78 9.14 -4.55
CA CYS A 25 1.99 10.25 -5.06
C CYS A 25 2.73 11.01 -6.17
N VAL A 26 2.02 11.40 -7.23
CA VAL A 26 2.61 12.18 -8.33
C VAL A 26 2.91 13.64 -7.99
N PHE A 27 2.51 14.11 -6.80
CA PHE A 27 2.68 15.52 -6.35
C PHE A 27 3.43 15.66 -5.01
N SER A 28 3.61 14.58 -4.26
CA SER A 28 4.22 14.55 -2.92
C SER A 28 4.94 13.21 -2.72
N PHE A 29 5.64 13.04 -1.59
CA PHE A 29 6.27 11.77 -1.23
C PHE A 29 5.33 10.82 -0.48
N ASP A 30 4.02 11.07 -0.53
CA ASP A 30 3.05 10.21 0.13
C ASP A 30 3.03 8.84 -0.55
N ASN A 31 3.00 7.78 0.26
CA ASN A 31 3.05 6.40 -0.20
C ASN A 31 2.08 5.53 0.63
N PRO A 32 1.85 4.27 0.24
CA PRO A 32 0.93 3.39 0.96
C PRO A 32 1.26 3.14 2.44
N GLU A 33 2.51 3.30 2.86
CA GLU A 33 2.94 3.08 4.26
C GLU A 33 2.58 4.23 5.20
N LEU A 34 2.21 5.40 4.66
CA LEU A 34 1.72 6.50 5.47
C LEU A 34 0.31 6.22 6.00
N GLU A 35 -0.04 6.86 7.12
CA GLU A 35 -1.35 6.68 7.76
C GLU A 35 -2.52 6.99 6.82
N THR A 36 -2.34 7.97 5.94
CA THR A 36 -3.33 8.39 4.94
C THR A 36 -3.44 7.45 3.75
N GLY A 37 -2.46 6.57 3.53
CA GLY A 37 -2.35 5.71 2.35
C GLY A 37 -2.23 6.47 1.03
N LEU A 38 -2.42 5.76 -0.08
CA LEU A 38 -2.33 6.27 -1.44
C LEU A 38 -3.62 5.99 -2.22
N TYR A 39 -4.11 6.99 -2.96
CA TYR A 39 -5.30 6.90 -3.80
C TYR A 39 -4.90 6.79 -5.28
N VAL A 40 -5.10 5.61 -5.86
CA VAL A 40 -4.82 5.36 -7.28
C VAL A 40 -6.11 5.54 -8.09
N SER A 41 -6.12 6.48 -9.04
CA SER A 41 -7.30 6.69 -9.90
C SER A 41 -7.56 5.47 -10.78
N LEU A 42 -8.80 4.97 -10.80
CA LEU A 42 -9.17 3.85 -11.67
C LEU A 42 -9.38 4.25 -13.15
N SER A 43 -9.33 5.55 -13.47
CA SER A 43 -9.48 6.06 -14.84
C SER A 43 -8.15 6.40 -15.52
N THR A 44 -7.14 6.79 -14.72
CA THR A 44 -5.83 7.27 -15.21
C THR A 44 -4.63 6.58 -14.58
N PHE A 45 -4.84 5.77 -13.54
CA PHE A 45 -3.83 5.03 -12.80
C PHE A 45 -2.75 5.88 -12.12
N LEU A 46 -3.02 7.17 -11.89
CA LEU A 46 -2.16 8.06 -11.12
C LEU A 46 -2.38 7.84 -9.61
N GLY A 47 -1.29 7.73 -8.85
CA GLY A 47 -1.29 7.72 -7.40
C GLY A 47 -1.30 9.12 -6.83
N LEU A 48 -2.16 9.35 -5.85
CA LEU A 48 -2.41 10.67 -5.24
C LEU A 48 -2.46 10.51 -3.72
N GLY A 49 -1.77 11.39 -3.00
CA GLY A 49 -1.91 11.52 -1.55
C GLY A 49 -3.25 12.14 -1.15
N ARG A 50 -3.59 12.04 0.14
CA ARG A 50 -4.88 12.52 0.70
C ARG A 50 -5.13 14.00 0.45
N ASP A 51 -4.09 14.82 0.43
CA ASP A 51 -4.17 16.27 0.23
C ASP A 51 -4.34 16.66 -1.25
N HIS A 52 -4.06 15.74 -2.17
CA HIS A 52 -4.04 16.00 -3.60
C HIS A 52 -5.21 15.36 -4.35
N VAL A 53 -5.78 14.27 -3.83
CA VAL A 53 -6.87 13.52 -4.48
C VAL A 53 -8.11 14.39 -4.72
N GLU A 54 -8.51 15.22 -3.76
CA GLU A 54 -9.69 16.08 -3.92
C GLU A 54 -9.48 17.17 -4.97
N ARG A 55 -8.30 17.80 -4.97
CA ARG A 55 -7.93 18.79 -6.00
C ARG A 55 -7.91 18.15 -7.39
N TYR A 56 -7.40 16.92 -7.49
CA TYR A 56 -7.37 16.18 -8.75
C TYR A 56 -8.78 15.84 -9.24
N PHE A 57 -9.66 15.34 -8.37
CA PHE A 57 -11.08 15.12 -8.67
C PHE A 57 -11.76 16.39 -9.14
N ARG A 58 -11.55 17.52 -8.45
CA ARG A 58 -12.17 18.80 -8.85
C ARG A 58 -11.80 19.22 -10.27
N LYS A 59 -10.58 18.90 -10.71
CA LYS A 59 -10.06 19.22 -12.06
C LYS A 59 -10.51 18.23 -13.14
N THR A 60 -10.48 16.93 -12.86
CA THR A 60 -10.68 15.88 -13.87
C THR A 60 -12.06 15.23 -13.83
N LYS A 61 -12.77 15.36 -12.70
CA LYS A 61 -14.03 14.69 -12.38
C LYS A 61 -13.95 13.16 -12.28
N HIS A 62 -12.74 12.58 -12.26
CA HIS A 62 -12.57 11.16 -11.96
C HIS A 62 -12.91 10.89 -10.49
N ALA A 63 -14.00 10.20 -10.23
CA ALA A 63 -14.56 10.06 -8.88
C ALA A 63 -14.10 8.78 -8.15
N VAL A 64 -13.61 7.77 -8.86
CA VAL A 64 -13.35 6.43 -8.30
C VAL A 64 -11.85 6.16 -8.18
N TYR A 65 -11.43 5.76 -6.98
CA TYR A 65 -10.04 5.51 -6.63
C TYR A 65 -9.89 4.18 -5.88
N LEU A 66 -8.80 3.47 -6.13
CA LEU A 66 -8.31 2.40 -5.27
C LEU A 66 -7.43 3.03 -4.19
N HIS A 67 -7.88 2.98 -2.94
CA HIS A 67 -7.09 3.37 -1.78
C HIS A 67 -6.28 2.17 -1.30
N ILE A 68 -4.97 2.35 -1.19
CA ILE A 68 -4.01 1.35 -0.75
C ILE A 68 -3.38 1.85 0.54
N LYS A 69 -3.46 1.04 1.60
CA LYS A 69 -2.79 1.29 2.88
C LYS A 69 -1.98 0.06 3.28
N ARG A 70 -0.68 0.25 3.50
CA ARG A 70 0.26 -0.80 3.89
C ARG A 70 0.48 -0.77 5.39
N LEU A 71 0.08 -1.83 6.07
CA LEU A 71 0.33 -2.03 7.49
C LEU A 71 1.70 -2.70 7.66
N LYS A 72 2.57 -2.10 8.48
CA LYS A 72 3.86 -2.65 8.86
C LYS A 72 3.78 -3.22 10.27
N THR A 73 3.91 -4.53 10.40
CA THR A 73 3.85 -5.24 11.69
C THR A 73 5.22 -5.81 12.04
N GLU A 74 5.70 -5.54 13.24
CA GLU A 74 6.93 -6.15 13.76
C GLU A 74 6.64 -7.58 14.21
N VAL A 75 7.23 -8.56 13.55
CA VAL A 75 7.16 -9.96 13.97
C VAL A 75 8.18 -10.16 15.07
N SER A 76 7.71 -10.35 16.30
CA SER A 76 8.56 -10.78 17.40
C SER A 76 9.19 -12.12 17.05
N SER A 77 10.53 -12.16 16.92
CA SER A 77 11.25 -13.44 16.90
C SER A 77 10.98 -14.20 18.21
N PRO A 78 10.85 -15.53 18.19
CA PRO A 78 10.74 -16.31 19.42
C PRO A 78 11.92 -15.97 20.35
N PRO A 79 11.74 -15.98 21.68
CA PRO A 79 12.79 -15.63 22.62
C PRO A 79 14.01 -16.52 22.37
N GLN A 80 15.09 -15.91 21.88
CA GLN A 80 16.41 -16.55 21.90
C GLN A 80 16.73 -16.75 23.38
N GLY A 81 16.73 -18.01 23.81
CA GLY A 81 16.98 -18.37 25.21
C GLY A 81 18.28 -17.76 25.73
N ASP A 82 18.26 -17.43 27.03
CA ASP A 82 19.38 -16.93 27.83
C ASP A 82 20.70 -17.63 27.47
N GLY A 83 21.49 -16.98 26.62
CA GLY A 83 22.86 -17.37 26.30
C GLY A 83 23.72 -16.12 26.35
N PRO A 84 24.88 -16.14 27.03
CA PRO A 84 25.62 -14.93 27.35
C PRO A 84 26.04 -14.20 26.07
N ASP A 85 25.87 -12.87 26.08
CA ASP A 85 26.31 -11.95 25.02
C ASP A 85 27.74 -12.28 24.60
N LYS A 86 27.88 -13.06 23.53
CA LYS A 86 29.18 -13.36 22.93
C LYS A 86 29.67 -12.06 22.31
N LYS A 87 30.51 -11.32 23.04
CA LYS A 87 31.21 -10.12 22.57
C LYS A 87 31.89 -10.41 21.24
N ILE A 88 31.27 -9.92 20.17
CA ILE A 88 31.70 -10.10 18.78
C ILE A 88 32.99 -9.30 18.60
N THR A 89 34.14 -9.98 18.63
CA THR A 89 35.47 -9.34 18.58
C THR A 89 36.25 -9.63 17.29
N ARG A 90 35.70 -10.41 16.35
CA ARG A 90 36.30 -10.63 15.02
C ARG A 90 35.26 -10.70 13.91
N LEU A 91 35.46 -9.88 12.88
CA LEU A 91 34.85 -10.05 11.57
C LEU A 91 35.51 -11.26 10.89
N ALA A 92 34.88 -12.43 11.02
CA ALA A 92 35.23 -13.62 10.25
C ALA A 92 34.05 -13.96 9.34
N ILE A 93 34.25 -13.78 8.03
CA ILE A 93 33.26 -14.13 7.00
C ILE A 93 33.51 -15.58 6.61
N GLY A 94 32.51 -16.46 6.81
CA GLY A 94 32.53 -17.84 6.31
C GLY A 94 33.08 -18.92 7.25
N VAL A 95 33.08 -18.71 8.56
CA VAL A 95 33.44 -19.75 9.56
C VAL A 95 32.29 -19.98 10.56
N GLU A 96 32.15 -21.20 11.09
CA GLU A 96 31.23 -21.49 12.19
C GLU A 96 31.57 -20.61 13.40
N GLY A 97 30.68 -19.66 13.73
CA GLY A 97 30.90 -18.61 14.74
C GLY A 97 31.07 -17.19 14.20
N GLY A 98 30.84 -16.94 12.89
CA GLY A 98 30.81 -15.60 12.28
C GLY A 98 29.59 -14.76 12.65
N PHE A 99 29.66 -13.45 12.37
CA PHE A 99 28.55 -12.50 12.53
C PHE A 99 27.40 -12.89 11.60
N ASP A 100 26.29 -13.35 12.15
CA ASP A 100 25.05 -13.52 11.41
C ASP A 100 24.34 -12.15 11.35
N PRO A 101 24.28 -11.49 10.18
CA PRO A 101 23.64 -10.19 10.05
C PRO A 101 22.14 -10.23 10.34
N ASP A 102 21.55 -11.41 10.49
CA ASP A 102 20.12 -11.57 10.78
C ASP A 102 19.85 -11.84 12.27
N VAL A 103 20.90 -12.02 13.10
CA VAL A 103 20.77 -12.06 14.56
C VAL A 103 20.51 -10.65 15.09
N GLY A 104 19.26 -10.39 15.49
CA GLY A 104 18.81 -9.12 16.05
C GLY A 104 18.12 -8.17 15.05
N LYS A 105 18.01 -8.54 13.77
CA LYS A 105 17.15 -7.79 12.84
C LYS A 105 15.68 -8.05 13.17
N LYS A 106 14.97 -6.97 13.50
CA LYS A 106 13.51 -6.95 13.56
C LYS A 106 12.95 -7.41 12.21
N LYS A 107 12.22 -8.51 12.21
CA LYS A 107 11.49 -8.97 11.02
C LYS A 107 10.19 -8.17 10.92
N TYR A 108 9.93 -7.61 9.76
CA TYR A 108 8.68 -6.89 9.49
C TYR A 108 7.86 -7.67 8.47
N GLU A 109 6.58 -7.81 8.77
CA GLU A 109 5.57 -8.25 7.82
C GLU A 109 4.79 -7.04 7.32
N TYR A 110 4.43 -7.08 6.05
CA TYR A 110 3.70 -6.02 5.37
C TYR A 110 2.40 -6.58 4.81
N GLU A 111 1.28 -5.94 5.15
CA GLU A 111 -0.04 -6.30 4.67
C GLU A 111 -0.66 -5.09 3.94
N ASP A 112 -1.09 -5.28 2.70
CA ASP A 112 -1.77 -4.24 1.93
C ASP A 112 -3.28 -4.38 2.08
N ILE A 113 -3.91 -3.33 2.62
CA ILE A 113 -5.35 -3.18 2.76
C ILE A 113 -5.86 -2.33 1.60
N TYR A 114 -6.89 -2.82 0.91
CA TYR A 114 -7.46 -2.20 -0.27
C TYR A 114 -8.89 -1.74 0.00
N ASN A 115 -9.22 -0.53 -0.46
CA ASN A 115 -10.59 -0.03 -0.46
C ASN A 115 -10.87 0.71 -1.77
N ILE A 116 -12.12 0.66 -2.23
CA ILE A 116 -12.62 1.54 -3.28
C ILE A 116 -13.17 2.80 -2.62
N VAL A 117 -12.67 3.97 -3.02
CA VAL A 117 -13.09 5.27 -2.47
C VAL A 117 -13.72 6.12 -3.55
N LEU A 118 -14.89 6.67 -3.25
CA LEU A 118 -15.65 7.55 -4.14
C LEU A 118 -15.61 8.99 -3.63
N LEU A 119 -15.20 9.92 -4.48
CA LEU A 119 -15.22 11.36 -4.23
C LEU A 119 -16.50 12.02 -4.78
N PRO A 120 -16.95 13.14 -4.20
CA PRO A 120 -16.28 13.96 -3.18
C PRO A 120 -16.45 13.48 -1.74
N ASP A 121 -17.39 12.58 -1.47
CA ASP A 121 -17.83 12.26 -0.10
C ASP A 121 -16.92 11.27 0.64
N PHE A 122 -15.87 10.78 -0.01
CA PHE A 122 -14.96 9.75 0.50
C PHE A 122 -15.68 8.47 0.96
N VAL A 123 -16.75 8.10 0.26
CA VAL A 123 -17.46 6.83 0.52
C VAL A 123 -16.48 5.70 0.28
N THR A 124 -16.22 4.91 1.32
CA THR A 124 -15.21 3.86 1.33
C THR A 124 -15.89 2.50 1.33
N LEU A 125 -15.52 1.67 0.36
CA LEU A 125 -16.01 0.30 0.19
C LEU A 125 -14.82 -0.65 0.34
N PRO A 126 -14.84 -1.59 1.29
CA PRO A 126 -13.76 -2.56 1.44
C PRO A 126 -13.55 -3.40 0.17
N TRP A 127 -12.30 -3.79 -0.09
CA TRP A 127 -11.95 -4.77 -1.12
C TRP A 127 -11.12 -5.90 -0.49
N PRO A 128 -11.45 -7.19 -0.73
CA PRO A 128 -12.52 -7.70 -1.58
C PRO A 128 -13.92 -7.58 -0.95
N ASN A 129 -14.96 -7.44 -1.79
CA ASN A 129 -16.36 -7.39 -1.36
C ASN A 129 -17.27 -7.95 -2.46
N GLU A 130 -18.09 -8.95 -2.12
CA GLU A 130 -19.02 -9.64 -3.04
C GLU A 130 -20.17 -8.75 -3.53
N GLU A 131 -20.46 -7.67 -2.82
CA GLU A 131 -21.51 -6.73 -3.22
C GLU A 131 -21.07 -5.82 -4.36
N LEU A 132 -19.77 -5.74 -4.68
CA LEU A 132 -19.28 -4.88 -5.76
C LEU A 132 -19.72 -5.41 -7.12
N PRO A 133 -20.07 -4.52 -8.07
CA PRO A 133 -20.57 -4.96 -9.37
C PRO A 133 -19.44 -5.57 -10.19
N ASP A 134 -19.73 -6.67 -10.86
CA ASP A 134 -18.86 -7.20 -11.90
C ASP A 134 -18.83 -6.23 -13.10
N ILE A 135 -17.64 -6.01 -13.65
CA ILE A 135 -17.50 -5.31 -14.93
C ILE A 135 -17.95 -6.30 -16.01
N VAL A 136 -19.09 -6.01 -16.63
CA VAL A 136 -19.65 -6.74 -17.79
C VAL A 136 -19.07 -6.19 -19.09
#